data_AF-A0A952EW08-F1
#
_entry.id   AF-A0A952EW08-F1
#
_cell.length_a   1.000
_cell.length_b   1.000
_cell.length_c   1.000
_cell.angle_alpha   90.00
_cell.angle_beta   90.00
_cell.angle_gamma   90.00
#
_symmetry.space_group_name_H-M   'P 1'
#
loop_
_entity.id
_entity.type
_entity.pdbx_description
1 polymer ?
#
loop_
_entity_poly.entity_id
_entity_poly.type
_entity_poly.pdbx_seq_one_letter_code
_entity_poly.pdbx_strand_id
1 'polypeptide(L)' 'FSAASVGIEADGPDACIVTAGADDPERMVFYLALPGCEFEVLEPPEVVRAIGLLAERLRRAAG' A
#
# COMPACT_ATOMS: atom_id res chain seq x y z
N PHE A 1 -10.82 -11.65 5.71
CA PHE A 1 -9.57 -11.95 4.99
C PHE A 1 -8.51 -12.30 6.01
N SER A 2 -7.72 -13.35 5.79
CA SER A 2 -6.56 -13.64 6.64
C SER A 2 -5.44 -12.67 6.27
N ALA A 3 -4.57 -12.29 7.20
CA ALA A 3 -3.38 -11.48 6.89
C ALA A 3 -2.46 -12.18 5.85
N ALA A 4 -2.58 -13.50 5.69
CA ALA A 4 -1.83 -14.28 4.70
C ALA A 4 -2.54 -14.47 3.35
N SER A 5 -3.75 -13.92 3.15
CA SER A 5 -4.47 -14.00 1.88
C SER A 5 -4.32 -12.71 1.08
N VAL A 6 -3.93 -12.85 -0.19
CA VAL A 6 -3.92 -11.78 -1.20
C VAL A 6 -4.90 -12.15 -2.31
N GLY A 7 -5.81 -11.24 -2.63
CA GLY A 7 -6.66 -11.30 -3.81
C GLY A 7 -6.16 -10.31 -4.85
N ILE A 8 -6.18 -10.71 -6.12
CA ILE A 8 -5.83 -9.84 -7.25
C ILE A 8 -6.93 -9.98 -8.29
N GLU A 9 -7.51 -8.85 -8.68
CA GLU A 9 -8.57 -8.77 -9.68
C GLU A 9 -8.15 -7.80 -10.79
N ALA A 10 -8.47 -8.12 -12.04
CA ALA A 10 -8.11 -7.25 -13.16
C ALA A 10 -8.95 -5.95 -13.14
N ASP A 11 -8.30 -4.81 -13.39
CA ASP A 11 -8.93 -3.50 -13.51
C ASP A 11 -8.53 -2.86 -14.84
N GLY A 12 -9.02 -3.46 -15.93
CA GLY A 12 -8.60 -3.10 -17.29
C GLY A 12 -7.28 -3.73 -17.73
N PRO A 13 -6.69 -3.25 -18.84
CA PRO A 13 -5.55 -3.90 -19.49
C PRO A 13 -4.22 -3.71 -18.74
N ASP A 14 -4.07 -2.61 -17.99
CA ASP A 14 -2.79 -2.18 -17.41
C ASP A 14 -2.87 -1.92 -15.89
N ALA A 15 -3.96 -2.34 -15.23
CA ALA A 15 -4.13 -2.19 -13.79
C ALA A 15 -4.82 -3.40 -13.15
N CYS A 16 -4.68 -3.50 -11.83
CA CYS A 16 -5.33 -4.52 -11.02
C CYS A 16 -5.68 -3.95 -9.65
N ILE A 17 -6.70 -4.53 -9.02
CA ILE A 17 -7.04 -4.28 -7.63
C ILE A 17 -6.41 -5.38 -6.80
N VAL A 18 -5.57 -4.97 -5.85
CA VAL A 18 -4.95 -5.87 -4.86
C VAL A 18 -5.68 -5.71 -3.54
N THR A 19 -6.31 -6.79 -3.07
CA THR A 19 -6.91 -6.86 -1.74
C THR A 19 -6.02 -7.72 -0.85
N ALA A 20 -5.35 -7.08 0.12
CA ALA A 20 -4.48 -7.76 1.06
C ALA A 20 -4.84 -7.38 2.50
N GLY A 21 -4.69 -8.34 3.42
CA GLY A 21 -4.72 -8.06 4.86
C GLY A 21 -3.32 -7.79 5.39
N ALA A 22 -3.23 -7.01 6.46
CA ALA A 22 -2.00 -6.85 7.24
C ALA A 22 -2.33 -6.63 8.72
N ASP A 23 -1.43 -7.07 9.60
CA ASP A 23 -1.55 -6.84 11.04
C ASP A 23 -1.19 -5.39 11.44
N ASP A 24 -0.37 -4.72 10.61
CA ASP A 24 0.10 -3.35 10.84
C ASP A 24 0.16 -2.57 9.51
N PRO A 25 -0.69 -1.54 9.32
CA PRO A 25 -0.67 -0.68 8.15
C PRO A 25 0.67 0.03 7.92
N GLU A 26 1.37 0.50 8.97
CA GLU A 26 2.65 1.20 8.80
C GLU A 26 3.73 0.28 8.25
N ARG A 27 3.71 -0.99 8.63
CA ARG A 27 4.62 -2.00 8.08
C ARG A 27 4.26 -2.38 6.64
N MET A 28 2.96 -2.55 6.36
CA MET A 28 2.47 -2.92 5.03
C MET A 28 2.87 -1.90 3.96
N VAL A 29 2.69 -0.61 4.23
CA VAL A 29 2.98 0.46 3.24
C VAL A 29 4.44 0.51 2.84
N PHE A 30 5.36 0.11 3.73
CA PHE A 30 6.78 -0.02 3.40
C PHE A 30 7.01 -1.09 2.32
N TYR A 31 6.34 -2.25 2.43
CA TYR A 31 6.46 -3.31 1.42
C TYR A 31 5.78 -2.93 0.10
N LEU A 32 4.66 -2.20 0.14
CA LEU A 32 3.97 -1.71 -1.07
C LEU A 32 4.79 -0.69 -1.85
N ALA A 33 5.74 0.01 -1.22
CA ALA A 33 6.62 0.97 -1.90
C ALA A 33 7.78 0.32 -2.68
N LEU A 34 8.09 -0.97 -2.44
CA LEU A 34 9.25 -1.65 -3.04
C LEU A 34 9.13 -1.99 -4.53
N PRO A 35 7.96 -2.34 -5.09
CA PRO A 35 7.84 -2.73 -6.50
C PRO A 35 8.20 -1.62 -7.50
N GLY A 36 8.26 -0.36 -7.06
CA GLY A 36 8.61 0.77 -7.92
C GLY A 36 7.53 1.15 -8.94
N CYS A 37 6.32 0.61 -8.80
CA CYS A 37 5.15 1.03 -9.56
C CYS A 37 4.33 2.07 -8.78
N GLU A 38 3.59 2.90 -9.51
CA GLU A 38 2.58 3.77 -8.91
C GLU A 38 1.39 2.92 -8.45
N PHE A 39 0.77 3.32 -7.34
CA PHE A 39 -0.45 2.72 -6.84
C PHE A 39 -1.24 3.75 -6.02
N GLU A 40 -2.53 3.51 -5.89
CA GLU A 40 -3.39 4.24 -4.96
C GLU A 40 -4.00 3.29 -3.94
N VAL A 41 -4.30 3.84 -2.76
CA VAL A 41 -4.96 3.09 -1.70
C VAL A 41 -6.45 3.41 -1.77
N LEU A 42 -7.25 2.42 -2.15
CA LEU A 42 -8.70 2.57 -2.24
C LEU A 42 -9.36 2.57 -0.85
N GLU A 43 -8.93 1.64 0.01
CA GLU A 43 -9.38 1.49 1.38
C GLU A 43 -8.39 0.64 2.19
N PRO A 44 -8.49 0.63 3.53
CA PRO A 44 -9.23 1.57 4.38
C PRO A 44 -8.44 2.87 4.64
N PRO A 45 -9.08 3.95 5.16
CA PRO A 45 -8.45 5.26 5.31
C PRO A 45 -7.21 5.27 6.24
N GLU A 46 -7.07 4.31 7.15
CA GLU A 46 -5.85 4.11 7.95
C GLU A 46 -4.63 3.79 7.09
N VAL A 47 -4.80 3.07 5.98
CA VAL A 47 -3.68 2.76 5.07
C VAL A 47 -3.26 4.02 4.31
N VAL A 48 -4.22 4.87 3.91
CA VAL A 48 -3.93 6.19 3.31
C VAL A 48 -3.12 7.05 4.28
N ARG A 49 -3.50 7.08 5.57
CA ARG A 49 -2.73 7.79 6.61
C ARG A 49 -1.33 7.21 6.78
N ALA A 50 -1.18 5.89 6.77
CA ALA A 50 0.13 5.23 6.86
C ALA A 50 1.05 5.59 5.67
N ILE A 51 0.53 5.64 4.44
CA ILE A 51 1.27 6.12 3.26
C ILE A 51 1.76 7.55 3.48
N GLY A 52 0.89 8.45 3.92
CA GLY A 52 1.26 9.85 4.18
C GLY A 52 2.36 9.99 5.24
N LEU A 53 2.30 9.21 6.31
CA LEU A 53 3.35 9.18 7.35
C LEU A 53 4.68 8.67 6.81
N LEU A 54 4.68 7.59 6.01
CA LEU A 54 5.89 7.07 5.39
C LEU A 54 6.49 8.07 4.41
N ALA A 55 5.67 8.64 3.53
CA ALA A 55 6.11 9.65 2.56
C ALA A 55 6.76 10.85 3.26
N GLU A 56 6.12 11.36 4.32
CA GLU A 56 6.66 12.48 5.09
C GLU A 56 7.96 12.12 5.83
N ARG A 57 8.08 10.90 6.38
CA ARG A 57 9.33 10.41 7.00
C ARG A 57 10.47 10.32 5.96
N LEU A 58 10.21 9.72 4.80
CA LEU A 58 11.21 9.57 3.74
C LEU A 58 11.62 10.92 3.13
N ARG A 59 10.64 11.80 2.91
CA ARG A 59 10.89 13.18 2.44
C ARG A 59 11.83 13.93 3.39
N ARG A 60 11.57 13.87 4.70
CA ARG A 60 12.45 14.47 5.71
C ARG A 60 13.84 13.83 5.78
N ALA A 61 13.95 12.54 5.49
CA ALA A 61 15.24 11.85 5.48
C ALA A 61 16.11 12.19 4.27
N ALA A 62 15.50 12.63 3.16
CA ALA A 62 16.21 13.00 1.94
C ALA A 62 16.95 14.35 2.02
N GLY A 63 16.68 15.18 3.03
CA GLY A 63 17.26 16.51 3.21
C GLY A 63 16.34 17.62 2.73
#